data_AF-B0L927-F1
#
_entry.id   AF-B0L927-F1
#
_cell.length_a   1.000
_cell.length_b   1.000
_cell.length_c   1.000
_cell.angle_alpha   90.00
_cell.angle_beta   90.00
_cell.angle_gamma   90.00
#
_symmetry.space_group_name_H-M   'P 1'
#
loop_
_entity.id
_entity.type
_entity.pdbx_description
1 polymer ?
#
loop_
_entity_poly.entity_id
_entity_poly.type
_entity_poly.pdbx_seq_one_letter_code
_entity_poly.pdbx_strand_id
1 'polypeptide(L)'
;DGTTNYAHGFPWFCVSIAFEREKEVVLGVIYHCMMDEMFSAVKGEGAFLNGLAIGVSKRSPLRQSLIATGFPYDVARDNENNFDNFIELHLAARGVRRAGA
;
A
#
# COMPACT_ATOMS: atom_id res chain seq x y z
N ASP A 1 -1.76 9.52 -4.27
CA ASP A 1 -2.32 8.20 -4.62
C ASP A 1 -3.80 8.14 -4.23
N GLY A 2 -4.62 7.37 -4.95
CA GLY A 2 -6.05 7.22 -4.66
C GLY A 2 -6.99 8.21 -5.36
N THR A 3 -6.69 8.63 -6.59
CA THR A 3 -7.50 9.61 -7.34
C THR A 3 -8.98 9.23 -7.43
N THR A 4 -9.30 7.96 -7.72
CA THR A 4 -10.68 7.47 -7.76
C THR A 4 -11.35 7.61 -6.40
N ASN A 5 -10.67 7.21 -5.33
CA ASN A 5 -11.22 7.33 -3.97
C ASN A 5 -11.50 8.79 -3.61
N TYR A 6 -10.56 9.70 -3.89
CA TYR A 6 -10.73 11.13 -3.68
C TYR A 6 -11.93 11.70 -4.47
N ALA A 7 -12.00 11.42 -5.78
CA ALA A 7 -13.07 11.90 -6.65
C ALA A 7 -14.47 11.41 -6.23
N HIS A 8 -14.53 10.23 -5.63
CA HIS A 8 -15.78 9.63 -5.14
C HIS A 8 -16.04 9.87 -3.64
N GLY A 9 -15.20 10.67 -2.96
CA GLY A 9 -15.37 10.99 -1.53
C GLY A 9 -15.10 9.83 -0.57
N PHE A 10 -14.44 8.76 -1.02
CA PHE A 10 -13.99 7.68 -0.16
C PHE A 10 -12.67 8.09 0.53
N PRO A 11 -12.61 8.15 1.87
CA PRO A 11 -11.53 8.82 2.61
C PRO A 11 -10.26 7.96 2.75
N TRP A 12 -9.84 7.32 1.66
CA TRP A 12 -8.66 6.46 1.60
C TRP A 12 -7.76 6.89 0.44
N PHE A 13 -6.87 7.84 0.70
CA PHE A 13 -5.94 8.42 -0.28
C PHE A 13 -4.80 9.13 0.46
N CYS A 14 -3.68 9.35 -0.23
CA CYS A 14 -2.50 9.94 0.38
C CYS A 14 -1.69 10.81 -0.59
N VAL A 15 -0.80 11.63 -0.03
CA VAL A 15 0.30 12.28 -0.78
C VAL A 15 1.53 11.41 -0.65
N SER A 16 2.29 11.21 -1.74
CA SER A 16 3.52 10.43 -1.76
C SER A 16 4.64 11.24 -2.41
N ILE A 17 5.78 11.33 -1.72
CA ILE A 17 6.99 12.06 -2.15
C ILE A 17 8.20 11.19 -1.88
N ALA A 18 9.09 11.07 -2.86
CA ALA A 18 10.38 10.39 -2.70
C ALA A 18 11.52 11.29 -3.18
N PHE A 19 12.68 11.18 -2.54
CA PHE A 19 13.91 11.82 -2.99
C PHE A 19 14.89 10.75 -3.47
N GLU A 20 15.22 10.83 -4.75
CA GLU A 20 16.21 9.98 -5.41
C GLU A 20 17.52 10.76 -5.59
N ARG A 21 18.64 10.13 -5.23
CA ARG A 21 19.99 10.63 -5.49
C ARG A 21 20.80 9.50 -6.09
N GLU A 22 21.48 9.76 -7.21
CA GLU A 22 22.34 8.77 -7.88
C GLU A 22 21.62 7.45 -8.20
N LYS A 23 20.37 7.52 -8.67
CA LYS A 23 19.50 6.35 -8.96
C LYS A 23 19.10 5.53 -7.73
N GLU A 24 19.23 6.11 -6.54
CA GLU A 24 18.82 5.47 -5.30
C GLU A 24 17.83 6.35 -4.51
N VAL A 25 16.70 5.77 -4.12
CA VAL A 25 15.74 6.44 -3.24
C VAL A 25 16.32 6.48 -1.83
N VAL A 26 16.64 7.68 -1.35
CA VAL A 26 17.27 7.88 -0.03
C VAL A 26 16.29 8.36 1.04
N LEU A 27 15.14 8.89 0.63
CA LEU A 27 14.07 9.35 1.53
C LEU A 27 12.69 9.14 0.87
N GLY A 28 11.70 8.76 1.67
CA GLY A 28 10.32 8.65 1.25
C GLY A 28 9.36 9.15 2.33
N VAL A 29 8.30 9.84 1.91
CA VAL A 29 7.21 10.31 2.77
C VAL A 29 5.87 9.97 2.12
N ILE A 30 4.99 9.34 2.90
CA ILE A 30 3.59 9.13 2.56
C ILE A 30 2.76 9.79 3.66
N TYR A 31 1.86 10.71 3.28
CA TYR A 31 0.97 11.38 4.22
C TYR A 31 -0.49 11.06 3.90
N HIS A 32 -1.16 10.36 4.81
CA HIS A 32 -2.60 10.06 4.74
C HIS A 32 -3.38 11.15 5.48
N CYS A 33 -3.72 12.21 4.76
CA CYS A 33 -4.33 13.43 5.33
C CYS A 33 -5.67 13.19 6.07
N MET A 34 -6.46 12.20 5.67
CA MET A 34 -7.73 11.90 6.37
C MET A 34 -7.53 11.26 7.76
N MET A 35 -6.36 10.67 8.01
CA MET A 35 -6.03 9.96 9.25
C MET A 35 -4.98 10.70 10.10
N ASP A 36 -4.43 11.80 9.57
CA ASP A 36 -3.27 12.49 10.11
C ASP A 36 -2.08 11.54 10.40
N GLU A 37 -1.81 10.66 9.43
CA GLU A 37 -0.74 9.68 9.50
C GLU A 37 0.38 10.01 8.50
N MET A 38 1.56 10.31 9.01
CA MET A 38 2.78 10.54 8.25
C MET A 38 3.71 9.33 8.39
N PHE A 39 3.84 8.58 7.31
CA PHE A 39 4.85 7.55 7.14
C PHE A 39 6.09 8.18 6.53
N SER A 40 7.25 7.99 7.16
CA SER A 40 8.52 8.52 6.65
C SER A 40 9.63 7.49 6.79
N ALA A 41 10.55 7.46 5.84
CA ALA A 41 11.72 6.60 5.90
C ALA A 41 12.95 7.31 5.31
N VAL A 42 14.11 7.05 5.92
CA VAL A 42 15.43 7.47 5.42
C VAL A 42 16.29 6.22 5.29
N LYS A 43 17.03 6.11 4.19
CA LYS A 43 17.88 4.96 3.91
C LYS A 43 18.89 4.77 5.06
N GLY A 44 18.85 3.59 5.69
CA GLY A 44 19.73 3.23 6.79
C GLY A 44 19.21 3.62 8.19
N GLU A 45 18.15 4.42 8.29
CA GLU A 45 17.62 4.92 9.57
C GLU A 45 16.29 4.27 9.98
N GLY A 46 15.67 3.51 9.07
CA GLY A 46 14.41 2.81 9.32
C GLY A 46 13.19 3.58 8.83
N ALA A 47 12.02 3.17 9.32
CA ALA A 47 10.72 3.73 8.95
C ALA A 47 9.94 4.15 10.19
N PHE A 48 9.15 5.21 10.06
CA PHE A 48 8.43 5.86 11.15
C PHE A 48 6.99 6.16 10.75
N LEU A 49 6.07 6.08 11.71
CA LEU A 49 4.71 6.59 11.65
C LEU A 49 4.57 7.67 12.72
N ASN A 50 4.31 8.91 12.31
CA ASN A 50 4.18 10.06 13.21
C ASN A 50 5.40 10.18 14.17
N GLY A 51 6.60 9.94 13.65
CA GLY A 51 7.86 9.99 14.40
C GLY A 51 8.16 8.75 15.26
N LEU A 52 7.23 7.79 15.36
CA LEU A 52 7.45 6.54 16.09
C LEU A 52 7.96 5.45 15.14
N ALA A 53 9.02 4.74 15.53
CA ALA A 53 9.58 3.67 14.72
C ALA A 53 8.56 2.55 14.49
N ILE A 54 8.46 2.08 13.24
CA ILE A 54 7.55 1.00 12.83
C ILE A 54 8.33 -0.17 12.21
N GLY A 55 7.69 -1.33 12.18
CA GLY A 55 8.25 -2.54 11.58
C GLY A 55 7.16 -3.40 10.94
N VAL A 56 7.60 -4.33 10.09
CA VAL A 56 6.70 -5.26 9.41
C VAL A 56 6.09 -6.27 10.38
N SER A 57 4.89 -6.75 10.04
CA SER A 57 4.23 -7.85 10.75
C SER A 57 5.09 -9.12 10.71
N LYS A 58 5.14 -9.85 11.83
CA LYS A 58 5.79 -11.16 11.95
C LYS A 58 4.80 -12.34 11.83
N ARG A 59 3.56 -12.09 11.41
CA ARG A 59 2.51 -13.11 11.36
C ARG A 59 2.84 -14.22 10.36
N SER A 60 2.77 -15.45 10.85
CA SER A 60 2.91 -16.68 10.08
C SER A 60 2.09 -17.76 10.79
N PRO A 61 1.41 -18.68 10.07
CA PRO A 61 1.38 -18.85 8.60
C PRO A 61 0.39 -17.90 7.89
N LEU A 62 0.43 -17.87 6.55
CA LEU A 62 -0.37 -16.97 5.68
C LEU A 62 -1.87 -16.89 6.05
N ARG A 63 -2.47 -18.01 6.45
CA ARG A 63 -3.89 -18.08 6.91
C ARG A 63 -4.22 -17.17 8.09
N GLN A 64 -3.23 -16.61 8.79
CA GLN A 64 -3.40 -15.67 9.91
C GLN A 64 -3.15 -14.20 9.51
N SER A 65 -2.79 -13.95 8.25
CA SER A 65 -2.40 -12.65 7.73
C SER A 65 -3.53 -12.01 6.92
N LEU A 66 -3.54 -10.68 6.90
CA LEU A 66 -4.34 -9.88 5.97
C LEU A 66 -3.43 -9.41 4.84
N ILE A 67 -3.91 -9.50 3.60
CA ILE A 67 -3.14 -9.14 2.41
C ILE A 67 -3.80 -7.93 1.75
N ALA A 68 -3.00 -6.92 1.38
CA ALA A 68 -3.45 -5.82 0.54
C ALA A 68 -3.12 -6.10 -0.93
N THR A 69 -4.00 -5.75 -1.85
CA THR A 69 -3.75 -5.89 -3.30
C THR A 69 -4.52 -4.85 -4.12
N GLY A 70 -4.13 -4.72 -5.38
CA GLY A 70 -4.77 -3.89 -6.41
C GLY A 70 -5.07 -4.70 -7.67
N PHE A 71 -5.85 -4.11 -8.57
CA PHE A 71 -6.13 -4.67 -9.89
C PHE A 71 -5.69 -3.67 -10.96
N PRO A 72 -5.33 -4.15 -12.17
CA PRO A 72 -5.09 -3.26 -13.30
C PRO A 72 -6.27 -2.31 -13.54
N TYR A 73 -5.97 -1.08 -13.96
CA TYR A 73 -7.00 -0.05 -14.17
C TYR A 73 -7.97 -0.38 -15.31
N ASP A 74 -7.52 -1.10 -16.35
CA ASP A 74 -8.32 -1.41 -17.54
C ASP A 74 -8.58 -2.92 -17.70
N VAL A 75 -9.14 -3.52 -16.65
CA VAL A 75 -9.55 -4.95 -16.62
C VAL A 75 -10.61 -5.33 -17.65
N ALA A 76 -11.24 -4.35 -18.32
CA ALA A 76 -12.29 -4.62 -19.31
C ALA A 76 -11.75 -4.74 -20.75
N ARG A 77 -10.52 -4.27 -21.01
CA ARG A 77 -9.93 -4.24 -22.37
C ARG A 77 -8.71 -5.12 -22.52
N ASP A 78 -8.01 -5.41 -21.43
CA ASP A 78 -6.83 -6.26 -21.43
C ASP A 78 -7.13 -7.63 -20.81
N ASN A 79 -6.67 -8.70 -21.47
CA ASN A 79 -6.71 -10.05 -20.89
C ASN A 79 -5.69 -10.20 -19.74
N GLU A 80 -4.79 -9.22 -19.57
CA GLU A 80 -3.91 -9.14 -18.41
C GLU A 80 -4.69 -8.73 -17.15
N ASN A 81 -5.04 -9.73 -16.36
CA ASN A 81 -5.63 -9.54 -15.03
C ASN A 81 -4.91 -10.42 -14.00
N ASN A 82 -5.23 -10.19 -12.74
CA ASN A 82 -4.68 -10.94 -11.60
C ASN A 82 -5.76 -11.65 -10.78
N PHE A 83 -6.88 -12.06 -11.42
CA PHE A 83 -7.99 -12.71 -10.71
C PHE A 83 -7.59 -14.07 -10.13
N ASP A 84 -6.84 -14.90 -10.86
CA ASP A 84 -6.41 -16.21 -10.34
C ASP A 84 -5.53 -16.03 -9.08
N ASN A 85 -4.56 -15.12 -9.14
CA ASN A 85 -3.74 -14.75 -7.97
C ASN A 85 -4.59 -14.23 -6.80
N PHE A 86 -5.61 -13.41 -7.09
CA PHE A 86 -6.53 -12.91 -6.07
C PHE A 86 -7.30 -14.06 -5.41
N ILE A 87 -7.84 -14.99 -6.18
CA ILE A 87 -8.60 -16.15 -5.67
C ILE A 87 -7.69 -17.01 -4.80
N GLU A 88 -6.49 -17.36 -5.28
CA GLU A 88 -5.54 -18.16 -4.51
C GLU A 88 -5.17 -17.51 -3.17
N LEU A 89 -4.84 -16.21 -3.18
CA LEU A 89 -4.52 -15.47 -1.97
C LEU A 89 -5.72 -15.32 -1.03
N HIS A 90 -6.93 -15.15 -1.58
CA HIS A 90 -8.15 -15.03 -0.79
C HIS A 90 -8.50 -16.33 -0.07
N LEU A 91 -8.27 -17.48 -0.71
CA LEU A 91 -8.47 -18.79 -0.11
C LEU A 91 -7.38 -19.16 0.91
N ALA A 92 -6.15 -18.67 0.71
CA ALA A 92 -5.00 -19.02 1.54
C ALA A 92 -4.78 -18.09 2.75
N ALA A 93 -5.21 -16.83 2.68
CA ALA A 93 -5.03 -15.82 3.72
C ALA A 93 -6.27 -15.69 4.63
N ARG A 94 -6.13 -14.95 5.74
CA ARG A 94 -7.29 -14.62 6.59
C ARG A 94 -8.29 -13.70 5.88
N GLY A 95 -7.79 -12.90 4.94
CA GLY A 95 -8.60 -12.01 4.15
C GLY A 95 -7.74 -11.09 3.30
N VAL A 96 -8.36 -10.56 2.25
CA VAL A 96 -7.74 -9.62 1.32
C VAL A 96 -8.40 -8.25 1.49
N ARG A 97 -7.63 -7.17 1.31
CA ARG A 97 -8.07 -5.78 1.30
C ARG A 97 -7.70 -5.16 -0.04
N ARG A 98 -8.64 -4.43 -0.62
CA ARG A 98 -8.46 -3.64 -1.84
C ARG A 98 -8.93 -2.23 -1.52
N ALA A 99 -8.01 -1.41 -1.04
CA ALA A 99 -8.36 -0.09 -0.50
C ALA A 99 -8.30 1.02 -1.55
N GLY A 100 -7.56 0.83 -2.65
CA GLY A 100 -7.59 1.74 -3.81
C GLY A 100 -6.71 2.99 -3.68
N ALA A 101 -5.72 2.96 -2.79
CA ALA A 101 -4.67 3.97 -2.63
C ALA A 101 -3.36 3.32 -2.19
#